data_AF-A0A814T5H4-F1
#
_entry.id   AF-A0A814T5H4-F1
#
_cell.length_a   1.000
_cell.length_b   1.000
_cell.length_c   1.000
_cell.angle_alpha   90.00
_cell.angle_beta   90.00
_cell.angle_gamma   90.00
#
_symmetry.space_group_name_H-M   'P 1'
#
loop_
_entity.id
_entity.type
_entity.pdbx_description
1 polymer ?
#
loop_
_entity_poly.entity_id
_entity_poly.type
_entity_poly.pdbx_seq_one_letter_code
_entity_poly.pdbx_strand_id
1 'polypeptide(L)'
;MHCIRLMIVLIALFYTNGLIQGRTTTQASANIKDYTKYLLNIMEVENEYKLFLTYMKLHPPEDEKMKALYNEYFSHDAYLSDLTEIYIKYYTLDDILKLIEFYSSSLGKKTLRFHHDVNKQMEDMMLNKISDYIFALTDQGFDVILPPISN
;
A
#
# COMPACT_ATOMS: atom_id res chain seq x y z
N MET A 1 -9.25 -10.71 -2.68
CA MET A 1 -9.91 -9.39 -2.86
C MET A 1 -9.32 -8.39 -1.86
N HIS A 2 -8.16 -7.81 -2.17
CA HIS A 2 -7.51 -6.74 -1.38
C HIS A 2 -7.69 -5.37 -2.04
N CYS A 3 -8.81 -5.21 -2.74
CA CYS A 3 -9.05 -4.08 -3.63
C CYS A 3 -9.11 -2.73 -2.91
N ILE A 4 -9.37 -2.61 -1.61
CA ILE A 4 -9.66 -1.27 -1.05
C ILE A 4 -8.40 -0.45 -0.79
N ARG A 5 -7.29 -1.06 -0.34
CA ARG A 5 -6.03 -0.34 -0.12
C ARG A 5 -5.22 -0.16 -1.40
N LEU A 6 -5.24 -1.17 -2.28
CA LEU A 6 -4.67 -1.09 -3.63
C LEU A 6 -5.51 -0.20 -4.57
N MET A 7 -6.83 -0.06 -4.38
CA MET A 7 -7.63 0.91 -5.15
C MET A 7 -7.28 2.35 -4.81
N ILE A 8 -6.97 2.71 -3.57
CA ILE A 8 -6.60 4.10 -3.25
C ILE A 8 -5.29 4.48 -3.96
N VAL A 9 -4.35 3.54 -4.07
CA VAL A 9 -3.07 3.72 -4.80
C VAL A 9 -3.27 3.64 -6.32
N LEU A 10 -4.12 2.75 -6.84
CA LEU A 10 -4.42 2.63 -8.28
C LEU A 10 -5.31 3.78 -8.80
N ILE A 11 -6.24 4.30 -8.01
CA ILE A 11 -7.05 5.47 -8.35
C ILE A 11 -6.14 6.71 -8.46
N ALA A 12 -5.08 6.81 -7.64
CA ALA A 12 -4.07 7.86 -7.81
C ALA A 12 -3.27 7.76 -9.11
N LEU A 13 -3.02 6.53 -9.60
CA LEU A 13 -2.36 6.28 -10.89
C LEU A 13 -3.26 6.57 -12.11
N PHE A 14 -4.57 6.33 -12.02
CA PHE A 14 -5.51 6.55 -13.14
C PHE A 14 -6.07 7.98 -13.28
N TYR A 15 -5.96 8.86 -12.26
CA TYR A 15 -6.40 10.27 -12.32
C TYR A 15 -5.29 11.27 -12.73
N THR A 16 -4.30 10.81 -13.52
CA THR A 16 -3.23 11.69 -14.04
C THR A 16 -3.60 12.42 -15.34
N ASN A 17 -4.75 12.13 -15.96
CA ASN A 17 -5.27 12.91 -17.09
C ASN A 17 -6.47 13.77 -16.67
N GLY A 18 -6.20 14.80 -15.87
CA GLY A 18 -7.23 15.77 -15.53
C GLY A 18 -6.79 16.77 -14.47
N LEU A 19 -6.27 17.90 -14.93
CA LEU A 19 -6.49 19.23 -14.35
C LEU A 19 -6.16 19.43 -12.86
N ILE A 20 -5.04 20.12 -12.60
CA ILE A 20 -5.01 21.55 -12.19
C ILE A 20 -3.56 21.93 -11.88
N GLN A 21 -3.07 22.95 -12.60
CA GLN A 21 -1.83 23.66 -12.28
C GLN A 21 -2.06 24.53 -11.04
N GLY A 22 -1.32 24.24 -9.97
CA GLY A 22 -1.19 25.10 -8.80
C GLY A 22 0.29 25.35 -8.50
N ARG A 23 0.75 26.59 -8.72
CA ARG A 23 2.08 27.07 -8.32
C ARG A 23 2.24 26.95 -6.79
N THR A 24 3.28 26.26 -6.34
CA THR A 24 3.82 26.42 -4.98
C THR A 24 5.28 26.85 -5.03
N THR A 25 5.60 27.85 -4.21
CA THR A 25 6.93 28.41 -4.01
C THR A 25 7.90 27.35 -3.47
N THR A 26 9.12 27.33 -4.01
CA THR A 26 10.13 26.26 -3.88
C THR A 26 10.51 25.89 -2.44
N GLN A 27 10.28 26.80 -1.48
CA GLN A 27 10.59 26.60 -0.05
C GLN A 27 9.44 25.91 0.72
N ALA A 28 8.18 26.19 0.35
CA ALA A 28 7.03 25.48 0.90
C ALA A 28 6.95 24.03 0.36
N SER A 29 7.36 23.82 -0.89
CA SER A 29 7.42 22.49 -1.51
C SER A 29 8.50 21.59 -0.92
N ALA A 30 9.64 22.14 -0.45
CA ALA A 30 10.65 21.35 0.25
C ALA A 30 10.14 20.90 1.63
N ASN A 31 9.54 21.83 2.39
CA ASN A 31 9.00 21.53 3.71
C ASN A 31 7.89 20.46 3.68
N ILE A 32 6.95 20.54 2.74
CA ILE A 32 5.85 19.56 2.67
C ILE A 32 6.33 18.15 2.33
N LYS A 33 7.37 18.01 1.48
CA LYS A 33 7.93 16.70 1.12
C LYS A 33 8.55 16.02 2.34
N ASP A 34 9.32 16.75 3.15
CA ASP A 34 9.98 16.19 4.32
C ASP A 34 8.95 15.78 5.40
N TYR A 35 7.95 16.61 5.67
CA TYR A 35 6.85 16.24 6.57
C TYR A 35 6.03 15.06 6.04
N THR A 36 5.82 14.97 4.74
CA THR A 36 5.11 13.84 4.14
C THR A 36 5.90 12.54 4.32
N LYS A 37 7.22 12.54 4.08
CA LYS A 37 8.07 11.38 4.36
C LYS A 37 8.02 10.98 5.84
N TYR A 38 8.05 11.97 6.73
CA TYR A 38 7.91 11.73 8.16
C TYR A 38 6.57 11.09 8.54
N LEU A 39 5.46 11.59 7.97
CA LEU A 39 4.13 10.99 8.11
C LEU A 39 4.12 9.53 7.65
N LEU A 40 4.63 9.24 6.45
CA LEU A 40 4.67 7.89 5.89
C LEU A 40 5.49 6.93 6.76
N ASN A 41 6.55 7.42 7.41
CA ASN A 41 7.31 6.62 8.38
C ASN A 41 6.50 6.34 9.66
N ILE A 42 5.76 7.32 10.20
CA ILE A 42 4.86 7.10 11.35
C ILE A 42 3.79 6.06 11.03
N MET A 43 3.31 6.05 9.79
CA MET A 43 2.31 5.10 9.30
C MET A 43 2.87 3.71 8.99
N GLU A 44 4.17 3.49 9.21
CA GLU A 44 4.85 2.21 8.98
C GLU A 44 4.70 1.68 7.53
N VAL A 45 4.77 2.58 6.55
CA VAL A 45 4.64 2.26 5.11
C VAL A 45 5.68 1.22 4.64
N GLU A 46 6.81 1.09 5.33
CA GLU A 46 7.80 0.03 5.07
C GLU A 46 7.19 -1.38 5.23
N ASN A 47 6.28 -1.57 6.19
CA ASN A 47 5.59 -2.85 6.37
C ASN A 47 4.64 -3.12 5.19
N GLU A 48 3.96 -2.09 4.68
CA GLU A 48 3.10 -2.20 3.50
C GLU A 48 3.92 -2.52 2.24
N TYR A 49 5.08 -1.89 2.08
CA TYR A 49 6.02 -2.18 1.01
C TYR A 49 6.52 -3.64 1.04
N LYS A 50 6.91 -4.16 2.20
CA LYS A 50 7.34 -5.57 2.35
C LYS A 50 6.22 -6.55 2.03
N LEU A 51 5.00 -6.23 2.45
CA LEU A 51 3.81 -7.03 2.09
C LEU A 51 3.57 -7.00 0.58
N PHE A 52 3.64 -5.82 -0.05
CA PHE A 52 3.49 -5.68 -1.49
C PHE A 52 4.50 -6.55 -2.27
N LEU A 53 5.78 -6.51 -1.91
CA LEU A 53 6.80 -7.35 -2.54
C LEU A 53 6.51 -8.84 -2.37
N THR A 54 6.07 -9.24 -1.17
CA THR A 54 5.72 -10.63 -0.86
C THR A 54 4.56 -11.11 -1.73
N TYR A 55 3.50 -10.30 -1.87
CA TYR A 55 2.33 -10.64 -2.68
C TYR A 55 2.66 -10.75 -4.16
N MET A 56 3.50 -9.86 -4.67
CA MET A 56 3.91 -9.87 -6.07
C MET A 56 5.00 -10.92 -6.36
N LYS A 57 5.49 -11.63 -5.34
CA LYS A 57 6.66 -12.53 -5.42
C LYS A 57 7.87 -11.81 -6.07
N LEU A 58 8.02 -10.53 -5.78
CA LEU A 58 9.09 -9.70 -6.33
C LEU A 58 10.31 -9.80 -5.43
N HIS A 59 11.36 -10.41 -5.97
CA HIS A 59 12.66 -10.50 -5.32
C HIS A 59 13.69 -9.68 -6.10
N PRO A 60 14.67 -9.05 -5.42
CA PRO A 60 15.76 -8.39 -6.10
C PRO A 60 16.48 -9.41 -7.01
N PRO A 61 16.67 -9.11 -8.31
CA PRO A 61 17.38 -10.01 -9.21
C PRO A 61 18.88 -10.06 -8.86
N GLU A 62 19.51 -11.19 -9.15
CA GLU A 62 20.95 -11.38 -8.94
C GLU A 62 21.80 -10.64 -9.99
N ASP A 63 21.27 -10.46 -11.20
CA ASP A 63 21.94 -9.70 -12.27
C ASP A 63 22.02 -8.22 -11.92
N GLU A 64 23.23 -7.65 -11.94
CA GLU A 64 23.50 -6.26 -11.54
C GLU A 64 22.73 -5.21 -12.36
N LYS A 65 22.49 -5.44 -13.66
CA LYS A 65 21.72 -4.49 -14.49
C LYS A 65 20.24 -4.55 -14.15
N MET A 66 19.70 -5.74 -13.99
CA MET A 66 18.31 -5.92 -13.55
C MET A 66 18.10 -5.43 -12.12
N LYS A 67 19.12 -5.53 -11.26
CA LYS A 67 19.08 -5.04 -9.89
C LYS A 67 19.08 -3.52 -9.83
N ALA A 68 19.84 -2.86 -10.71
CA ALA A 68 19.78 -1.41 -10.86
C ALA A 68 18.38 -0.94 -11.27
N LEU A 69 17.76 -1.60 -12.27
CA LEU A 69 16.38 -1.33 -12.67
C LEU A 69 15.39 -1.63 -11.55
N TYR A 70 15.55 -2.77 -10.85
CA TYR A 70 14.72 -3.09 -9.71
C TYR A 70 14.79 -1.99 -8.64
N ASN A 71 15.99 -1.49 -8.33
CA ASN A 71 16.15 -0.43 -7.35
C ASN A 71 15.53 0.90 -7.81
N GLU A 72 15.55 1.20 -9.11
CA GLU A 72 14.94 2.41 -9.67
C GLU A 72 13.42 2.42 -9.49
N TYR A 73 12.73 1.28 -9.66
CA TYR A 73 11.26 1.22 -9.67
C TYR A 73 10.65 0.62 -8.41
N PHE A 74 11.34 -0.33 -7.79
CA PHE A 74 10.80 -1.18 -6.74
C PHE A 74 11.59 -1.12 -5.44
N SER A 75 12.60 -0.27 -5.31
CA SER A 75 13.22 -0.06 -3.99
C SER A 75 12.24 0.61 -3.04
N HIS A 76 12.50 0.44 -1.74
CA HIS A 76 11.74 1.15 -0.71
C HIS A 76 11.81 2.66 -0.88
N ASP A 77 12.97 3.19 -1.30
CA ASP A 77 13.16 4.62 -1.51
C ASP A 77 12.37 5.14 -2.72
N ALA A 78 12.34 4.37 -3.82
CA ALA A 78 11.51 4.67 -4.98
C ALA A 78 10.02 4.69 -4.61
N TYR A 79 9.57 3.64 -3.90
CA TYR A 79 8.20 3.54 -3.41
C TYR A 79 7.80 4.69 -2.47
N LEU A 80 8.68 5.04 -1.52
CA LEU A 80 8.45 6.16 -0.60
C LEU A 80 8.42 7.50 -1.35
N SER A 81 9.28 7.67 -2.36
CA SER A 81 9.29 8.86 -3.20
C SER A 81 7.97 9.01 -3.97
N ASP A 82 7.50 7.95 -4.63
CA ASP A 82 6.25 7.96 -5.38
C ASP A 82 5.05 8.24 -4.48
N LEU A 83 4.98 7.60 -3.30
CA LEU A 83 3.95 7.88 -2.31
C LEU A 83 4.01 9.32 -1.80
N THR A 84 5.21 9.87 -1.60
CA THR A 84 5.38 11.26 -1.21
C THR A 84 4.78 12.19 -2.27
N GLU A 85 5.09 11.97 -3.55
CA GLU A 85 4.54 12.77 -4.65
C GLU A 85 3.02 12.64 -4.76
N ILE A 86 2.46 11.45 -4.49
CA ILE A 86 1.01 11.24 -4.44
C ILE A 86 0.39 12.05 -3.29
N TYR A 87 0.95 11.99 -2.08
CA TYR A 87 0.40 12.69 -0.92
C TYR A 87 0.42 14.20 -1.12
N ILE A 88 1.53 14.78 -1.59
CA ILE A 88 1.60 16.24 -1.82
C ILE A 88 0.68 16.73 -2.94
N LYS A 89 0.24 15.83 -3.84
CA LYS A 89 -0.76 16.16 -4.88
C LYS A 89 -2.16 16.37 -4.29
N TYR A 90 -2.50 15.63 -3.24
CA TYR A 90 -3.87 15.62 -2.69
C TYR A 90 -4.01 16.30 -1.33
N TYR A 91 -2.91 16.55 -0.62
CA TYR A 91 -2.91 17.13 0.72
C TYR A 91 -2.10 18.41 0.78
N THR A 92 -2.61 19.38 1.53
CA THR A 92 -1.86 20.59 1.86
C THR A 92 -0.90 20.33 3.01
N LEU A 93 0.05 21.24 3.25
CA LEU A 93 0.96 21.14 4.39
C LEU A 93 0.20 21.05 5.73
N ASP A 94 -0.86 21.83 5.90
CA ASP A 94 -1.67 21.83 7.11
C ASP A 94 -2.37 20.48 7.32
N ASP A 95 -2.82 19.83 6.24
CA ASP A 95 -3.41 18.49 6.31
C ASP A 95 -2.37 17.46 6.74
N ILE A 96 -1.17 17.50 6.15
CA ILE A 96 -0.06 16.62 6.50
C ILE A 96 0.30 16.78 7.99
N LEU A 97 0.38 18.01 8.49
CA LEU A 97 0.68 18.27 9.91
C LEU A 97 -0.41 17.73 10.85
N LYS A 98 -1.69 17.88 10.49
CA LYS A 98 -2.82 17.31 11.25
C LYS A 98 -2.79 15.78 11.24
N LEU A 99 -2.44 15.17 10.11
CA LEU A 99 -2.29 13.71 10.01
C LEU A 99 -1.14 13.23 10.87
N ILE A 100 -0.01 13.94 10.89
CA ILE A 100 1.12 13.64 11.78
C ILE A 100 0.68 13.69 13.24
N GLU A 101 0.00 14.75 13.66
CA GLU A 101 -0.53 14.90 15.02
C GLU A 101 -1.45 13.73 15.39
N PHE A 102 -2.41 13.41 14.51
CA PHE A 102 -3.35 12.33 14.72
C PHE A 102 -2.64 10.98 14.84
N TYR A 103 -1.83 10.58 13.86
CA TYR A 103 -1.16 9.27 13.85
C TYR A 103 -0.08 9.14 14.93
N SER A 104 0.44 10.25 15.45
CA SER A 104 1.33 10.25 16.61
C SER A 104 0.58 10.04 17.94
N SER A 105 -0.72 10.32 18.00
CA SER A 105 -1.56 10.15 19.20
C SER A 105 -1.78 8.68 19.56
N SER A 106 -2.22 8.42 20.80
CA SER A 106 -2.58 7.06 21.25
C SER A 106 -3.70 6.45 20.42
N LEU A 107 -4.69 7.25 20.04
CA LEU A 107 -5.80 6.84 19.18
C LEU A 107 -5.33 6.54 17.75
N GLY A 108 -4.48 7.38 17.18
CA GLY A 108 -3.91 7.16 15.84
C GLY A 108 -3.09 5.88 15.78
N LYS A 109 -2.20 5.66 16.75
CA LYS A 109 -1.44 4.41 16.89
C LYS A 109 -2.35 3.18 17.05
N LYS A 110 -3.43 3.30 17.84
CA LYS A 110 -4.42 2.22 17.97
C LYS A 110 -5.13 1.97 16.64
N THR A 111 -5.45 3.02 15.89
CA THR A 111 -6.09 2.92 14.57
C THR A 111 -5.20 2.20 13.56
N LEU A 112 -3.90 2.51 13.52
CA LEU A 112 -2.93 1.82 12.66
C LEU A 112 -2.89 0.31 12.94
N ARG A 113 -2.75 -0.08 14.22
CA ARG A 113 -2.76 -1.49 14.62
C ARG A 113 -4.09 -2.18 14.33
N PHE A 114 -5.20 -1.53 14.70
CA PHE A 114 -6.53 -2.09 14.53
C PHE A 114 -6.85 -2.37 13.06
N HIS A 115 -6.47 -1.45 12.16
CA HIS A 115 -6.68 -1.69 10.73
C HIS A 115 -5.87 -2.90 10.21
N HIS A 116 -4.66 -3.12 10.71
CA HIS A 116 -3.88 -4.31 10.36
C HIS A 116 -4.61 -5.59 10.80
N ASP A 117 -5.07 -5.62 12.05
CA ASP A 117 -5.76 -6.79 12.62
C ASP A 117 -7.10 -7.07 11.92
N VAL A 118 -7.87 -6.03 11.60
CA VAL A 118 -9.15 -6.17 10.88
C VAL A 118 -8.93 -6.71 9.48
N ASN A 119 -7.94 -6.21 8.74
CA ASN A 119 -7.64 -6.71 7.40
C ASN A 119 -7.26 -8.19 7.42
N LYS A 120 -6.43 -8.59 8.37
CA LYS A 120 -6.05 -10.00 8.55
C LYS A 120 -7.26 -10.87 8.88
N GLN A 121 -8.10 -10.44 9.82
CA GLN A 121 -9.33 -11.17 10.17
C GLN A 121 -10.31 -11.27 9.00
N MET A 122 -10.41 -10.23 8.17
CA MET A 122 -11.23 -10.26 6.96
C MET A 122 -10.68 -11.25 5.92
N GLU A 123 -9.36 -11.33 5.77
CA GLU A 123 -8.71 -12.32 4.91
C GLU A 123 -8.97 -13.75 5.41
N ASP A 124 -8.70 -14.03 6.68
CA ASP A 124 -8.93 -15.34 7.29
C ASP A 124 -10.40 -15.77 7.15
N MET A 125 -11.34 -14.84 7.39
CA MET A 125 -12.78 -15.10 7.21
C MET A 125 -13.12 -15.45 5.76
N MET A 126 -12.55 -14.73 4.78
CA MET A 126 -12.80 -15.00 3.36
C MET A 126 -12.20 -16.34 2.93
N LEU A 127 -10.99 -16.68 3.40
CA LEU A 127 -10.37 -17.97 3.13
C LEU A 127 -11.21 -19.12 3.70
N ASN A 128 -11.68 -19.01 4.94
CA ASN A 128 -12.57 -20.00 5.54
C ASN A 128 -13.85 -20.18 4.73
N LYS A 129 -14.49 -19.08 4.30
CA LYS A 129 -15.70 -19.15 3.45
C LYS A 129 -15.43 -19.83 2.10
N ILE A 130 -14.27 -19.59 1.50
CA ILE A 130 -13.87 -20.25 0.25
C ILE A 130 -13.67 -21.75 0.51
N SER A 131 -13.00 -22.13 1.58
CA SER A 131 -12.83 -23.53 1.99
C SER A 131 -14.18 -24.22 2.21
N ASP A 132 -15.09 -23.62 2.98
CA ASP A 132 -16.43 -24.15 3.23
C ASP A 132 -17.21 -24.35 1.92
N TYR A 133 -17.12 -23.39 1.00
CA TYR A 133 -17.75 -23.48 -0.32
C TYR A 133 -17.18 -24.64 -1.15
N ILE A 134 -15.86 -24.81 -1.17
CA ILE A 134 -15.20 -25.91 -1.88
C ILE A 134 -15.66 -27.25 -1.31
N PHE A 135 -15.64 -27.41 0.02
CA PHE A 135 -16.08 -28.65 0.67
C PHE A 135 -17.55 -28.96 0.37
N ALA A 136 -18.44 -27.98 0.46
CA ALA A 136 -19.85 -28.16 0.15
C ALA A 136 -20.10 -28.57 -1.32
N LEU A 137 -19.32 -28.03 -2.26
CA LEU A 137 -19.38 -28.44 -3.67
C LEU A 137 -18.90 -29.88 -3.86
N THR A 138 -17.78 -30.25 -3.24
CA THR A 138 -17.25 -31.61 -3.31
C THR A 138 -18.21 -32.64 -2.70
N ASP A 139 -18.84 -32.33 -1.56
CA ASP A 139 -19.86 -33.19 -0.94
C ASP A 139 -21.09 -33.39 -1.83
N GLN A 140 -21.40 -32.42 -2.70
CA GLN A 140 -22.46 -32.49 -3.69
C GLN A 140 -22.03 -33.21 -4.99
N GLY A 141 -20.79 -33.70 -5.06
CA GLY A 141 -20.24 -34.44 -6.20
C GLY A 141 -19.70 -33.56 -7.32
N PHE A 142 -19.49 -32.26 -7.09
CA PHE A 142 -18.80 -31.39 -8.04
C PHE A 142 -17.28 -31.51 -7.87
N ASP A 143 -16.57 -31.63 -9.00
CA ASP A 143 -15.12 -31.70 -9.03
C ASP A 143 -14.54 -30.27 -9.06
N VAL A 144 -13.88 -29.86 -7.98
CA VAL A 144 -13.34 -28.50 -7.84
C VAL A 144 -11.84 -28.53 -8.11
N ILE A 145 -11.42 -27.99 -9.25
CA ILE A 145 -10.01 -27.85 -9.61
C ILE A 145 -9.44 -26.62 -8.91
N LEU A 146 -8.62 -26.84 -7.87
CA LEU A 146 -7.86 -25.77 -7.22
C LEU A 146 -6.65 -25.36 -8.08
N PRO A 147 -6.30 -24.06 -8.10
CA PRO A 147 -5.08 -23.63 -8.78
C PRO A 147 -3.87 -24.33 -8.15
N PRO A 148 -2.87 -24.72 -8.97
CA PRO A 148 -1.69 -25.41 -8.47
C PRO A 148 -0.97 -24.55 -7.43
N ILE A 149 -0.62 -25.14 -6.29
CA ILE A 149 0.21 -24.50 -5.28
C ILE A 149 1.59 -24.33 -5.91
N SER A 150 1.96 -23.08 -6.22
CA SER A 150 3.29 -22.77 -6.72
C SER A 150 4.26 -22.77 -5.54
N ASN A 151 5.07 -23.83 -5.45
CA ASN A 151 6.22 -23.95 -4.55
C ASN A 151 7.24 -22.83 -4.77
#